data_AF-A0A2V7WF37-F1
#
_entry.id   AF-A0A2V7WF37-F1
#
_cell.length_a   1.000
_cell.length_b   1.000
_cell.length_c   1.000
_cell.angle_alpha   90.00
_cell.angle_beta   90.00
_cell.angle_gamma   90.00
#
_symmetry.space_group_name_H-M   'P 1'
#
loop_
_entity.id
_entity.type
_entity.pdbx_description
1 polymer ?
#
loop_
_entity_poly.entity_id
_entity_poly.type
_entity_poly.pdbx_seq_one_letter_code
_entity_poly.pdbx_strand_id
1 'polypeptide(L)'
;MIEGFDISSLVILNLVNPKEKFFGVLNALSPAGITVRAINLDSFEDWLRQIAREDEPNLGLITMFVPLFRVERIFLDEPSGAIKSFAQRFEDVVGMTLQEYLGP
;
A
#
# COMPACT_ATOMS: atom_id res chain seq x y z
N MET A 1 13.55 2.32 -20.23
CA MET A 1 13.69 0.95 -19.70
C MET A 1 12.89 0.94 -18.42
N ILE A 2 11.67 0.39 -18.43
CA ILE A 2 10.84 0.27 -17.23
C ILE A 2 10.95 -1.19 -16.83
N GLU A 3 11.81 -1.51 -15.86
CA GLU A 3 11.78 -2.81 -15.19
C GLU A 3 11.00 -2.61 -13.88
N GLY A 4 9.67 -2.45 -13.96
CA GLY A 4 8.83 -2.27 -12.78
C GLY A 4 7.49 -1.59 -13.04
N PHE A 5 6.87 -1.13 -11.94
CA PHE A 5 5.61 -0.38 -11.93
C PHE A 5 5.87 1.13 -11.96
N ASP A 6 4.87 1.91 -12.37
CA ASP A 6 4.96 3.37 -12.37
C ASP A 6 5.04 3.93 -10.94
N ILE A 7 5.78 5.01 -10.74
CA ILE A 7 5.73 5.77 -9.48
C ILE A 7 4.29 6.22 -9.23
N SER A 8 3.90 6.29 -7.96
CA SER A 8 2.54 6.55 -7.49
C SER A 8 1.55 5.40 -7.71
N SER A 9 1.98 4.27 -8.27
CA SER A 9 1.17 3.05 -8.33
C SER A 9 0.89 2.52 -6.92
N LEU A 10 -0.33 2.02 -6.71
CA LEU A 10 -0.68 1.29 -5.50
C LEU A 10 -0.21 -0.15 -5.60
N VAL A 11 0.50 -0.62 -4.58
CA VAL A 11 1.17 -1.93 -4.60
C VAL A 11 0.95 -2.70 -3.31
N ILE A 12 1.01 -4.03 -3.42
CA ILE A 12 1.17 -4.96 -2.31
C ILE A 12 2.61 -5.46 -2.30
N LEU A 13 3.33 -5.13 -1.23
CA LEU A 13 4.72 -5.51 -1.00
C LEU A 13 4.78 -6.70 -0.04
N ASN A 14 5.31 -7.83 -0.52
CA ASN A 14 5.59 -9.00 0.31
C ASN A 14 7.07 -9.04 0.69
N LEU A 15 7.34 -9.02 1.99
CA LEU A 15 8.69 -9.11 2.54
C LEU A 15 9.02 -10.49 3.07
N VAL A 16 10.31 -10.78 3.12
CA VAL A 16 10.89 -11.95 3.79
C VAL A 16 11.87 -11.51 4.88
N ASN A 17 12.05 -12.41 5.85
CA ASN A 17 13.04 -12.30 6.93
C ASN A 17 13.00 -10.96 7.71
N PRO A 18 11.92 -10.67 8.48
CA PRO A 18 10.69 -11.45 8.68
C PRO A 18 9.65 -11.32 7.56
N LYS A 19 8.67 -12.22 7.56
CA LYS A 19 7.54 -12.18 6.62
C LYS A 19 6.55 -11.10 7.03
N GLU A 20 6.32 -10.15 6.15
CA GLU A 20 5.41 -9.03 6.36
C GLU A 20 4.75 -8.67 5.03
N LYS A 21 3.56 -8.06 5.09
CA LYS A 21 2.86 -7.57 3.90
C LYS A 21 2.46 -6.12 4.11
N PHE A 22 2.66 -5.31 3.09
CA PHE A 22 2.31 -3.89 3.12
C PHE A 22 1.48 -3.54 1.91
N PHE A 23 0.48 -2.67 2.09
CA PHE A 23 -0.27 -2.04 1.01
C PHE A 23 0.02 -0.54 1.03
N GLY A 24 0.32 0.05 -0.13
CA GLY A 24 0.63 1.47 -0.19
C GLY A 24 1.07 1.97 -1.56
N VAL A 25 1.61 3.18 -1.55
CA VAL A 25 2.06 3.90 -2.74
C VAL A 25 3.54 3.61 -3.01
N LEU A 26 3.88 3.27 -4.25
CA LEU A 26 5.25 3.16 -4.72
C LEU A 26 5.86 4.56 -4.95
N ASN A 27 6.90 4.91 -4.20
CA ASN A 27 7.58 6.20 -4.35
C ASN A 27 8.87 6.08 -5.18
N ALA A 28 9.59 4.96 -5.07
CA ALA A 28 10.79 4.70 -5.85
C ALA A 28 11.07 3.20 -5.95
N LEU A 29 11.64 2.77 -7.08
CA LEU A 29 12.14 1.42 -7.30
C LEU A 29 13.53 1.48 -7.93
N SER A 30 14.48 0.75 -7.36
CA SER A 30 15.87 0.71 -7.83
C SER A 30 16.51 -0.65 -7.52
N PRO A 31 17.69 -0.96 -8.08
CA PRO A 31 18.45 -2.15 -7.69
C PRO A 31 18.81 -2.21 -6.20
N ALA A 32 18.90 -1.07 -5.52
CA ALA A 32 19.18 -1.02 -4.08
C ALA A 32 17.97 -1.44 -3.24
N GLY A 33 16.75 -1.19 -3.74
CA GLY A 33 15.53 -1.42 -2.99
C GLY A 33 14.35 -0.58 -3.47
N ILE A 34 13.32 -0.59 -2.64
CA ILE A 34 12.03 0.05 -2.88
C ILE A 34 11.73 1.06 -1.77
N THR A 35 11.21 2.23 -2.14
CA THR A 35 10.63 3.18 -1.18
C THR A 35 9.12 3.17 -1.36
N VAL A 36 8.37 2.92 -0.28
CA VAL A 36 6.90 2.95 -0.26
C VAL A 36 6.39 3.81 0.87
N ARG A 37 5.25 4.48 0.65
CA ARG A 37 4.40 4.99 1.73
C ARG A 37 3.26 4.00 1.92
N ALA A 38 3.27 3.23 3.02
CA ALA A 38 2.44 2.05 3.14
C ALA A 38 1.98 1.78 4.58
N ILE A 39 0.94 0.96 4.70
CA ILE A 39 0.45 0.40 5.94
C ILE A 39 0.66 -1.12 5.95
N ASN A 40 0.91 -1.70 7.12
CA ASN A 40 0.91 -3.16 7.27
C ASN A 40 -0.49 -3.70 6.91
N LEU A 41 -0.55 -4.76 6.12
CA LEU A 41 -1.81 -5.30 5.61
C LEU A 41 -2.72 -5.82 6.73
N ASP A 42 -2.15 -6.33 7.82
CA ASP A 42 -2.90 -6.80 8.99
C ASP A 42 -3.56 -5.63 9.75
N SER A 43 -3.04 -4.41 9.56
CA SER A 43 -3.60 -3.17 10.14
C SER A 43 -4.56 -2.43 9.20
N PHE A 44 -4.71 -2.87 7.95
CA PHE A 44 -5.49 -2.16 6.93
C PHE A 44 -6.97 -2.01 7.33
N GLU A 45 -7.61 -3.08 7.80
CA GLU A 45 -9.03 -3.06 8.17
C GLU A 45 -9.30 -2.14 9.37
N ASP A 46 -8.41 -2.15 10.37
CA ASP A 46 -8.53 -1.30 11.55
C ASP A 46 -8.36 0.17 11.18
N TRP A 47 -7.37 0.47 10.34
CA TRP A 47 -7.15 1.79 9.80
C TRP A 47 -8.35 2.28 9.00
N LEU A 48 -8.91 1.44 8.12
CA LEU A 48 -10.09 1.76 7.33
C LEU A 48 -11.31 2.07 8.20
N ARG A 49 -11.52 1.27 9.27
CA ARG A 49 -12.59 1.50 10.25
C ARG A 49 -12.41 2.80 11.03
N GLN A 50 -11.19 3.17 11.40
CA GLN A 50 -10.91 4.44 12.09
C GLN A 50 -11.26 5.64 11.20
N ILE A 51 -10.85 5.60 9.93
CA ILE A 51 -11.20 6.65 8.95
C ILE A 51 -12.72 6.76 8.80
N ALA A 52 -13.42 5.63 8.62
CA ALA A 52 -14.86 5.61 8.44
C ALA A 52 -15.66 6.16 9.64
N ARG A 53 -15.06 6.20 10.83
CA ARG A 53 -15.66 6.72 12.06
C ARG A 53 -15.30 8.17 12.34
N GLU A 54 -14.47 8.79 11.50
CA GLU A 54 -13.90 10.12 11.74
C GLU A 54 -13.11 10.22 13.06
N ASP A 55 -12.59 9.10 13.57
CA ASP A 55 -11.69 9.07 14.72
C ASP A 55 -10.32 9.65 14.33
N GLU A 56 -9.58 10.25 15.27
CA GLU A 56 -8.17 10.58 15.03
C GLU A 56 -7.41 9.29 14.69
N PRO A 57 -6.87 9.14 13.45
CA PRO A 57 -6.23 7.89 13.05
C PRO A 57 -4.95 7.69 13.86
N ASN A 58 -4.96 6.71 14.77
CA ASN A 58 -3.74 6.30 15.47
C ASN A 58 -2.86 5.43 14.56
N LEU A 59 -3.46 4.80 13.55
CA LEU A 59 -2.77 4.07 12.50
C LEU A 59 -2.63 4.99 11.28
N GLY A 60 -1.41 5.10 10.76
CA GLY A 60 -1.09 5.89 9.58
C GLY A 60 -0.11 5.17 8.68
N LEU A 61 -0.07 5.58 7.42
CA LEU A 61 0.94 5.09 6.49
C LEU A 61 2.32 5.58 6.93
N ILE A 62 3.29 4.67 6.92
CA ILE A 62 4.70 4.98 7.14
C ILE A 62 5.42 5.06 5.79
N THR A 63 6.38 5.97 5.68
CA THR A 63 7.30 5.98 4.53
C THR A 63 8.53 5.17 4.90
N MET A 64 8.82 4.12 4.14
CA MET A 64 9.91 3.18 4.41
C MET A 64 10.70 2.84 3.16
N PHE A 65 12.01 2.73 3.33
CA PHE A 65 12.90 2.08 2.37
C PHE A 65 13.09 0.62 2.77
N VAL A 66 12.96 -0.29 1.80
CA VAL A 66 13.20 -1.71 1.99
C VAL A 66 14.28 -2.16 1.00
N PRO A 67 15.38 -2.77 1.47
CA PRO A 67 16.41 -3.27 0.57
C PRO A 67 15.88 -4.45 -0.25
N LEU A 68 16.30 -4.57 -1.51
CA LEU A 68 15.68 -5.51 -2.47
C LEU A 68 15.79 -6.97 -2.04
N PHE A 69 16.83 -7.36 -1.28
CA PHE A 69 16.99 -8.73 -0.77
C PHE A 69 15.92 -9.15 0.26
N ARG A 70 15.17 -8.19 0.84
CA ARG A 70 14.01 -8.47 1.68
C ARG A 70 12.73 -8.60 0.88
N VAL A 71 12.70 -8.16 -0.37
CA VAL A 71 11.49 -8.14 -1.20
C VAL A 71 11.31 -9.51 -1.84
N GLU A 72 10.23 -10.20 -1.49
CA GLU A 72 9.87 -11.47 -2.13
C GLU A 72 9.16 -11.21 -3.46
N ARG A 73 8.12 -10.37 -3.42
CA ARG A 73 7.26 -10.01 -4.56
C ARG A 73 6.66 -8.63 -4.36
N ILE A 74 6.38 -7.95 -5.47
CA ILE A 74 5.58 -6.73 -5.52
C ILE A 74 4.43 -7.01 -6.48
N PHE A 75 3.20 -6.76 -6.05
CA PHE A 75 2.01 -6.82 -6.89
C PHE A 75 1.44 -5.42 -7.07
N LEU A 76 0.89 -5.12 -8.24
CA LEU A 76 0.02 -3.97 -8.41
C LEU A 76 -1.30 -4.25 -7.68
N ASP A 77 -1.88 -3.24 -7.04
CA ASP A 77 -3.22 -3.35 -6.46
C ASP A 77 -4.27 -3.26 -7.56
N GLU A 78 -4.80 -4.42 -7.96
CA GLU A 78 -5.80 -4.54 -9.02
C GLU A 78 -6.89 -5.54 -8.61
N PRO A 79 -8.13 -5.35 -9.07
CA PRO A 79 -9.18 -6.32 -8.85
C PRO A 79 -8.85 -7.65 -9.55
N SER A 80 -9.23 -8.76 -8.91
CA SER A 80 -9.07 -10.10 -9.47
C SER A 80 -10.43 -10.79 -9.55
N GLY A 81 -11.04 -10.76 -10.73
CA GLY A 81 -12.37 -11.32 -10.95
C GLY A 81 -13.42 -10.59 -10.11
N ALA A 82 -14.04 -11.30 -9.16
CA ALA A 82 -15.03 -10.73 -8.25
C ALA A 82 -14.42 -10.08 -6.99
N ILE A 83 -13.11 -10.19 -6.78
CA ILE A 83 -12.42 -9.65 -5.61
C ILE A 83 -11.98 -8.21 -5.92
N LYS A 84 -12.49 -7.26 -5.14
CA LYS A 84 -12.08 -5.85 -5.21
C LYS A 84 -10.64 -5.68 -4.76
N SER A 85 -9.95 -4.70 -5.36
CA SER A 85 -8.62 -4.28 -4.90
C SER A 85 -8.70 -3.59 -3.53
N PHE A 86 -7.58 -3.42 -2.84
CA PHE A 86 -7.55 -2.69 -1.57
C PHE A 86 -7.96 -1.21 -1.75
N ALA A 87 -7.54 -0.58 -2.84
CA ALA A 87 -7.96 0.78 -3.19
C ALA A 87 -9.48 0.89 -3.40
N GLN A 88 -10.08 -0.06 -4.12
CA GLN A 88 -11.53 -0.08 -4.32
C GLN A 88 -12.29 -0.31 -3.01
N ARG A 89 -11.77 -1.18 -2.14
CA ARG A 89 -12.36 -1.39 -0.80
C ARG A 89 -12.23 -0.14 0.08
N PHE A 90 -11.12 0.58 -0.03
CA PHE A 90 -10.95 1.86 0.64
C PHE A 90 -12.01 2.87 0.17
N GLU A 91 -12.14 3.04 -1.16
CA GLU A 91 -13.09 3.97 -1.76
C GLU A 91 -14.55 3.64 -1.40
N ASP A 92 -14.93 2.36 -1.40
CA ASP A 92 -16.28 1.93 -0.99
C ASP A 92 -16.66 2.39 0.43
N VAL A 93 -15.68 2.40 1.34
CA VAL A 93 -15.91 2.67 2.77
C VAL A 93 -15.74 4.15 3.10
N VAL A 94 -14.77 4.81 2.48
CA VAL A 94 -14.41 6.20 2.79
C VAL A 94 -15.14 7.19 1.86
N GLY A 95 -15.57 6.75 0.68
CA GLY A 95 -16.29 7.58 -0.29
C GLY A 95 -15.40 8.51 -1.13
N MET A 96 -14.08 8.33 -1.08
CA MET A 96 -13.10 8.98 -1.96
C MET A 96 -11.94 8.04 -2.25
N THR A 97 -11.18 8.31 -3.30
CA THR A 97 -10.03 7.47 -3.66
C THR A 97 -8.92 7.61 -2.60
N LEU A 98 -8.09 6.57 -2.51
CA LEU A 98 -6.93 6.61 -1.61
C LEU A 98 -5.97 7.74 -1.97
N GLN A 99 -5.79 8.02 -3.26
CA GLN A 99 -4.93 9.10 -3.75
C GLN A 99 -5.44 10.47 -3.28
N GLU A 100 -6.75 10.73 -3.36
CA GLU A 100 -7.35 11.96 -2.85
C GLU A 100 -7.17 12.08 -1.33
N TYR A 101 -7.39 10.99 -0.58
CA TYR A 101 -7.22 10.96 0.87
C TYR A 101 -5.78 11.26 1.31
N LEU A 102 -4.79 10.71 0.59
CA LEU A 102 -3.38 10.84 0.97
C LEU A 102 -2.80 12.23 0.72
N GLY A 103 -3.46 13.04 -0.11
CA GLY A 103 -2.99 14.36 -0.54
C GLY A 103 -1.79 14.31 -1.51
N PRO A 104 -1.49 15.44 -2.18
CA PRO A 104 -0.30 15.59 -3.02
C PRO A 104 1.02 15.52 -2.25
#